data_AF-A0A974D4Y8-F1
#
_entry.id   AF-A0A974D4Y8-F1
#
_cell.length_a   1.000
_cell.length_b   1.000
_cell.length_c   1.000
_cell.angle_alpha   90.00
_cell.angle_beta   90.00
_cell.angle_gamma   90.00
#
_symmetry.space_group_name_H-M   'P 1'
#
loop_
_entity.id
_entity.type
_entity.pdbx_description
1 polymer ?
#
loop_
_entity_poly.entity_id
_entity_poly.type
_entity_poly.pdbx_seq_one_letter_code
_entity_poly.pdbx_strand_id
1 'polypeptide(L)'
;MGSVILHIVVTLWVAQGISGQFRRSSDGNGQCTYSFTVPSATHSTCTEPAQAKAAVQELQREASVRHKEMEALHTRLSLLENLLNQLLGGEGPLKPSLGSQAGPDLQLEVQRLKMEKDEWEGQRGSLEMAYADLLKEKDSLQEEKQQLSQRLERVLQGQCPQLPGSSRTQVPGSSRTQIGDSSRTQVGGSSRTRVPDTSKAKDQQAPSRQVSRWGADPVGYQELKSELTALPASRMIPETHLANHSSETTRADGTCGDLTWIGEPTSYRKADNIAGKYGVWMRDPKPLAPYTLDTVWRVNTVGADIRQVFEYENLDELIKGYPGKVYVLPRSMESNGAVVYKGSLYYPRRKSRIIVKYGFQTESVVVQKELPNAGYHGQYPYSWGGYTDIDFAVDEVGLWAIYSTEKAKGSIVLSLLDSESLEVKQSWETQIRKQSVANAFMICGTLYTVGSYSSSSTTVNFAFDTSTGVQRPVGLPFKNQYGYASMIDYNPTEKKIYGWDNFNMVAYDVRLSKM
;
A
#
# COMPACT_ATOMS: atom_id res chain seq x y z
N MET A 1 -53.18 2.70 -7.33
CA MET A 1 -52.52 3.57 -8.34
C MET A 1 -51.12 3.11 -8.78
N GLY A 2 -50.41 2.22 -8.05
CA GLY A 2 -49.07 1.76 -8.44
C GLY A 2 -49.01 0.85 -9.69
N SER A 3 -50.08 0.13 -10.02
CA SER A 3 -50.12 -0.81 -11.17
C SER A 3 -50.16 -0.12 -12.54
N VAL A 4 -50.62 1.13 -12.60
CA VAL A 4 -50.79 1.86 -13.87
C VAL A 4 -49.49 2.57 -14.27
N ILE A 5 -48.72 3.04 -13.28
CA ILE A 5 -47.41 3.69 -13.50
C ILE A 5 -46.38 2.66 -13.99
N LEU A 6 -46.43 1.42 -13.50
CA LEU A 6 -45.55 0.35 -13.95
C LEU A 6 -45.83 -0.05 -15.41
N HIS A 7 -47.10 -0.07 -15.83
CA HIS A 7 -47.47 -0.35 -17.23
C HIS A 7 -46.99 0.74 -18.19
N ILE A 8 -47.05 2.02 -17.80
CA ILE A 8 -46.59 3.14 -18.64
C ILE A 8 -45.07 3.09 -18.85
N VAL A 9 -44.30 2.77 -17.80
CA VAL A 9 -42.83 2.64 -17.89
C VAL A 9 -42.44 1.44 -18.76
N VAL A 10 -43.15 0.31 -18.65
CA VAL A 10 -42.89 -0.88 -19.49
C VAL A 10 -43.23 -0.63 -20.95
N THR A 11 -44.31 0.11 -21.26
CA THR A 11 -44.64 0.44 -22.66
C THR A 11 -43.67 1.44 -23.30
N LEU A 12 -43.08 2.34 -22.51
CA LEU A 12 -42.06 3.28 -22.99
C LEU A 12 -40.69 2.60 -23.24
N TRP A 13 -40.38 1.53 -22.51
CA TRP A 13 -39.13 0.77 -22.67
C TRP A 13 -39.16 -0.23 -23.82
N VAL A 14 -40.31 -0.87 -24.09
CA VAL A 14 -40.46 -1.79 -25.24
C VAL A 14 -40.32 -1.04 -26.58
N ALA A 15 -40.67 0.25 -26.62
CA ALA A 15 -40.46 1.11 -27.78
C ALA A 15 -38.98 1.43 -28.08
N GLN A 16 -38.05 1.17 -27.14
CA GLN A 16 -36.61 1.46 -27.28
C GLN A 16 -35.74 0.20 -27.54
N GLY A 17 -36.34 -0.97 -27.77
CA GLY A 17 -35.61 -2.15 -28.27
C GLY A 17 -34.63 -2.82 -27.29
N ILE A 18 -34.78 -2.58 -25.98
CA ILE A 18 -33.91 -3.21 -24.96
C ILE A 18 -34.56 -4.52 -24.49
N SER A 19 -34.05 -5.65 -24.96
CA SER A 19 -34.47 -6.99 -24.51
C SER A 19 -33.83 -7.33 -23.15
N GLY A 20 -34.45 -6.94 -22.06
CA GLY A 20 -34.12 -7.43 -20.70
C GLY A 20 -34.99 -8.63 -20.33
N GLN A 21 -34.39 -9.70 -19.79
CA GLN A 21 -35.17 -10.80 -19.22
C GLN A 21 -35.72 -10.40 -17.85
N PHE A 22 -37.04 -10.38 -17.75
CA PHE A 22 -37.77 -10.08 -16.52
C PHE A 22 -38.31 -11.38 -15.92
N ARG A 23 -38.01 -11.65 -14.64
CA ARG A 23 -38.49 -12.85 -13.96
C ARG A 23 -39.17 -12.49 -12.64
N ARG A 24 -40.34 -13.08 -12.42
CA ARG A 24 -41.09 -12.99 -11.16
C ARG A 24 -41.01 -14.32 -10.45
N SER A 25 -40.59 -14.32 -9.19
CA SER A 25 -40.72 -15.47 -8.30
C SER A 25 -41.52 -15.09 -7.06
N SER A 26 -42.38 -16.01 -6.61
CA SER A 26 -43.11 -15.88 -5.36
C SER A 26 -42.49 -16.84 -4.37
N ASP A 27 -42.19 -16.38 -3.16
CA ASP A 27 -41.99 -17.30 -2.05
C ASP A 27 -43.36 -17.76 -1.51
N GLY A 28 -43.37 -18.91 -0.84
CA GLY A 28 -44.57 -19.50 -0.26
C GLY A 28 -45.20 -18.70 0.89
N ASN A 29 -44.64 -17.53 1.23
CA ASN A 29 -45.13 -16.62 2.26
C ASN A 29 -45.87 -15.40 1.68
N GLY A 30 -46.13 -15.38 0.37
CA GLY A 30 -46.91 -14.34 -0.29
C GLY A 30 -46.12 -13.09 -0.68
N GLN A 31 -44.78 -13.14 -0.63
CA GLN A 31 -43.94 -12.04 -1.10
C GLN A 31 -43.49 -12.32 -2.55
N CYS A 32 -43.83 -11.40 -3.45
CA CYS A 32 -43.45 -11.47 -4.86
C CYS A 32 -42.18 -10.65 -5.10
N THR A 33 -41.11 -11.33 -5.49
CA THR A 33 -39.83 -10.71 -5.83
C THR A 33 -39.69 -10.63 -7.34
N TYR A 34 -39.36 -9.44 -7.83
CA TYR A 34 -39.15 -9.16 -9.24
C TYR A 34 -37.67 -8.91 -9.47
N SER A 35 -37.06 -9.69 -10.35
CA SER A 35 -35.66 -9.54 -10.75
C SER A 35 -35.57 -9.32 -12.25
N PHE A 36 -34.66 -8.42 -12.64
CA PHE A 36 -34.36 -8.14 -14.04
C PHE A 36 -32.85 -8.11 -14.24
N THR A 37 -32.41 -8.62 -15.37
CA THR A 37 -31.01 -8.58 -15.78
C THR A 37 -30.87 -7.57 -16.91
N VAL A 38 -29.96 -6.62 -16.74
CA VAL A 38 -29.57 -5.67 -17.79
C VAL A 38 -28.17 -6.03 -18.29
N PRO A 39 -27.91 -5.98 -19.61
CA PRO A 39 -26.56 -6.12 -20.13
C PRO A 39 -25.67 -5.03 -19.53
N SER A 40 -24.63 -5.42 -18.81
CA SER A 40 -23.59 -4.49 -18.39
C SER A 40 -22.83 -4.04 -19.63
N ALA A 41 -22.62 -2.73 -19.79
CA ALA A 41 -21.69 -2.22 -20.80
C ALA A 41 -20.31 -2.87 -20.54
N THR A 42 -19.62 -3.27 -21.61
CA THR A 42 -18.22 -3.67 -21.53
C THR A 42 -17.40 -2.49 -21.01
N HIS A 43 -17.14 -2.47 -19.71
CA HIS A 43 -16.25 -1.50 -19.08
C HIS A 43 -14.83 -1.76 -19.59
N SER A 44 -14.17 -0.72 -20.09
CA SER A 44 -12.76 -0.73 -20.53
C SER A 44 -11.75 -1.04 -19.39
N THR A 45 -12.24 -1.38 -18.20
CA THR A 45 -11.47 -1.68 -16.99
C THR A 45 -11.22 -3.17 -16.79
N CYS A 46 -11.88 -4.05 -17.56
CA CYS A 46 -11.52 -5.46 -17.61
C CYS A 46 -10.53 -5.66 -18.75
N THR A 47 -9.24 -5.78 -18.44
CA THR A 47 -8.25 -6.22 -19.43
C THR A 47 -8.64 -7.60 -19.93
N GLU A 48 -8.76 -7.72 -21.26
CA GLU A 48 -8.93 -8.98 -21.97
C GLU A 48 -7.93 -10.03 -21.41
N PRO A 49 -8.32 -11.30 -21.18
CA PRO A 49 -7.43 -12.34 -20.67
C PRO A 49 -6.11 -12.48 -21.45
N ALA A 50 -6.12 -12.07 -22.74
CA ALA A 50 -4.95 -12.02 -23.60
C ALA A 50 -3.92 -10.95 -23.19
N GLN A 51 -4.35 -9.78 -22.69
CA GLN A 51 -3.46 -8.69 -22.27
C GLN A 51 -2.74 -9.01 -20.95
N ALA A 52 -3.42 -9.66 -20.00
CA ALA A 52 -2.80 -10.13 -18.77
C ALA A 52 -1.73 -11.21 -19.06
N LYS A 53 -1.99 -12.10 -20.01
CA LYS A 53 -1.03 -13.13 -20.44
C LYS A 53 0.20 -12.54 -21.14
N ALA A 54 0.01 -11.49 -21.95
CA ALA A 54 1.11 -10.77 -22.59
C ALA A 54 1.98 -9.99 -21.58
N ALA A 55 1.37 -9.36 -20.57
CA ALA A 55 2.10 -8.70 -19.49
C ALA A 55 2.95 -9.67 -18.66
N VAL A 56 2.42 -10.87 -18.37
CA VAL A 56 3.16 -11.94 -17.69
C VAL A 56 4.32 -12.45 -18.54
N GLN A 57 4.14 -12.58 -19.86
CA GLN A 57 5.22 -12.98 -20.76
C GLN A 57 6.33 -11.93 -20.88
N GLU A 58 5.98 -10.64 -20.87
CA GLU A 58 6.99 -9.56 -20.88
C GLU A 58 7.78 -9.52 -19.57
N LEU A 59 7.12 -9.68 -18.43
CA LEU A 59 7.79 -9.79 -17.12
C LEU A 59 8.72 -11.01 -17.05
N GLN A 60 8.33 -12.14 -17.64
CA GLN A 60 9.20 -13.32 -17.77
C GLN A 60 10.41 -13.04 -18.66
N ARG A 61 10.22 -12.27 -19.74
CA ARG A 61 11.31 -11.87 -20.64
C ARG A 61 12.29 -10.94 -19.92
N GLU A 62 11.80 -9.93 -19.21
CA GLU A 62 12.63 -9.02 -18.40
C GLU A 62 13.39 -9.75 -17.29
N ALA A 63 12.73 -10.67 -16.58
CA ALA A 63 13.38 -11.51 -15.57
C ALA A 63 14.52 -12.36 -16.17
N SER A 64 14.31 -12.93 -17.36
CA SER A 64 15.33 -13.73 -18.06
C SER A 64 16.54 -12.89 -18.52
N VAL A 65 16.32 -11.64 -18.92
CA VAL A 65 17.38 -10.71 -19.32
C VAL A 65 18.20 -10.30 -18.10
N ARG A 66 17.54 -9.93 -17.00
CA ARG A 66 18.18 -9.62 -15.71
C ARG A 66 19.00 -10.78 -15.17
N HIS A 67 18.53 -12.01 -15.36
CA HIS A 67 19.28 -13.21 -14.96
C HIS A 67 20.60 -13.34 -15.73
N LYS A 68 20.59 -13.15 -17.05
CA LYS A 68 21.80 -13.18 -17.89
C LYS A 68 22.78 -12.06 -17.55
N GLU A 69 22.28 -10.87 -17.24
CA GLU A 69 23.12 -9.75 -16.80
C GLU A 69 23.81 -10.06 -15.46
N MET A 70 23.10 -10.71 -14.53
CA MET A 70 23.67 -11.17 -13.26
C MET A 70 24.74 -12.25 -13.44
N GLU A 71 24.53 -13.22 -14.32
CA GLU A 71 25.55 -14.23 -14.64
C GLU A 71 26.80 -13.59 -15.30
N ALA A 72 26.61 -12.59 -16.17
CA ALA A 72 27.70 -11.83 -16.76
C ALA A 72 28.48 -11.00 -15.72
N LEU A 73 27.79 -10.46 -14.71
CA LEU A 73 28.44 -9.78 -13.58
C LEU A 73 29.20 -10.77 -12.68
N HIS A 74 28.62 -11.94 -12.41
CA HIS A 74 29.27 -12.99 -11.62
C HIS A 74 30.58 -13.47 -12.26
N THR A 75 30.58 -13.67 -13.58
CA THR A 75 31.77 -14.09 -14.33
C THR A 75 32.85 -13.01 -14.35
N ARG A 76 32.46 -11.73 -14.51
CA ARG A 76 33.39 -10.58 -14.43
C ARG A 76 34.03 -10.46 -13.04
N LEU A 77 33.24 -10.62 -11.98
CA LEU A 77 33.73 -10.55 -10.61
C LEU A 77 34.74 -11.67 -10.31
N SER A 78 34.43 -12.89 -10.75
CA SER A 78 35.34 -14.05 -10.61
C SER A 78 36.67 -13.84 -11.35
N LEU A 79 36.65 -13.18 -12.51
CA LEU A 79 37.86 -12.89 -13.28
C LEU A 79 38.72 -11.81 -12.60
N LEU A 80 38.08 -10.81 -11.99
CA LEU A 80 38.73 -9.79 -11.16
C LEU A 80 39.36 -10.38 -9.90
N GLU A 81 38.68 -11.32 -9.22
CA GLU A 81 39.23 -12.03 -8.05
C GLU A 81 40.46 -12.87 -8.41
N ASN A 82 40.45 -13.54 -9.57
CA ASN A 82 41.59 -14.30 -10.05
C ASN A 82 42.80 -13.41 -10.40
N LEU A 83 42.57 -12.25 -11.02
CA LEU A 83 43.61 -11.24 -11.28
C LEU A 83 44.20 -10.68 -9.99
N LEU A 84 43.35 -10.42 -8.98
CA LEU A 84 43.79 -9.95 -7.67
C LEU A 84 44.66 -11.00 -6.96
N ASN A 85 44.28 -12.27 -7.03
CA ASN A 85 45.05 -13.38 -6.45
C ASN A 85 46.39 -13.59 -7.17
N GLN A 86 46.48 -13.38 -8.48
CA GLN A 86 47.75 -13.42 -9.21
C GLN A 86 48.69 -12.25 -8.85
N LEU A 87 48.14 -11.05 -8.62
CA LEU A 87 48.91 -9.88 -8.22
C LEU A 87 49.40 -9.96 -6.76
N LEU A 88 48.66 -10.65 -5.89
CA LEU A 88 49.01 -10.83 -4.47
C LEU A 88 49.82 -12.11 -4.19
N GLY A 89 49.78 -13.11 -5.08
CA GLY A 89 50.40 -14.43 -4.89
C GLY A 89 51.68 -14.72 -5.69
N GLY A 90 52.21 -13.77 -6.46
CA GLY A 90 53.39 -13.98 -7.30
C GLY A 90 54.74 -13.83 -6.59
N GLU A 91 55.29 -14.91 -6.03
CA GLU A 91 56.73 -15.03 -5.77
C GLU A 91 57.45 -15.34 -7.09
N GLY A 92 57.84 -14.28 -7.83
CA GLY A 92 58.60 -14.40 -9.07
C GLY A 92 59.44 -13.15 -9.36
N PRO A 93 60.66 -13.28 -9.89
CA PRO A 93 61.63 -12.20 -9.94
C PRO A 93 61.40 -11.34 -11.18
N LEU A 94 60.39 -10.47 -11.19
CA LEU A 94 60.25 -9.32 -12.10
C LEU A 94 59.12 -8.43 -11.58
N LYS A 95 59.48 -7.40 -10.79
CA LYS A 95 58.57 -6.35 -10.32
C LYS A 95 58.52 -5.22 -11.35
N PRO A 96 57.36 -4.86 -11.93
CA PRO A 96 57.10 -3.50 -12.35
C PRO A 96 56.62 -2.71 -11.12
N SER A 97 57.22 -1.56 -10.89
CA SER A 97 56.83 -0.63 -9.82
C SER A 97 55.45 -0.03 -10.08
N LEU A 98 54.40 -0.59 -9.45
CA LEU A 98 53.10 0.07 -9.31
C LEU A 98 52.98 0.59 -7.86
N GLY A 99 52.55 1.84 -7.71
CA GLY A 99 52.58 2.62 -6.46
C GLY A 99 51.89 1.95 -5.28
N SER A 100 52.44 2.16 -4.08
CA SER A 100 52.10 1.45 -2.83
C SER A 100 50.71 1.75 -2.24
N GLN A 101 49.77 2.28 -3.02
CA GLN A 101 48.39 2.56 -2.59
C GLN A 101 47.32 1.88 -3.46
N ALA A 102 47.68 1.30 -4.62
CA ALA A 102 46.68 0.68 -5.52
C ALA A 102 46.13 -0.67 -5.02
N GLY A 103 46.91 -1.43 -4.24
CA GLY A 103 46.49 -2.74 -3.71
C GLY A 103 45.35 -2.65 -2.68
N PRO A 104 45.48 -1.82 -1.61
CA PRO A 104 44.45 -1.67 -0.59
C PRO A 104 43.14 -1.08 -1.10
N ASP A 105 43.20 -0.11 -2.02
CA ASP A 105 42.01 0.54 -2.60
C ASP A 105 41.22 -0.41 -3.49
N LEU A 106 41.89 -1.24 -4.31
CA LEU A 106 41.22 -2.31 -5.06
C LEU A 106 40.58 -3.35 -4.14
N GLN A 107 41.20 -3.63 -2.99
CA GLN A 107 40.72 -4.62 -2.04
C GLN A 107 39.45 -4.14 -1.30
N LEU A 108 39.39 -2.85 -0.97
CA LEU A 108 38.19 -2.18 -0.47
C LEU A 108 37.05 -2.16 -1.50
N GLU A 109 37.37 -1.89 -2.77
CA GLU A 109 36.36 -1.88 -3.84
C GLU A 109 35.80 -3.30 -4.10
N VAL A 110 36.65 -4.33 -4.07
CA VAL A 110 36.21 -5.72 -4.18
C VAL A 110 35.32 -6.13 -2.99
N GLN A 111 35.64 -5.69 -1.76
CA GLN A 111 34.76 -5.93 -0.61
C GLN A 111 33.42 -5.22 -0.73
N ARG A 112 33.40 -3.98 -1.23
CA ARG A 112 32.15 -3.24 -1.50
C ARG A 112 31.29 -3.98 -2.53
N LEU A 113 31.88 -4.38 -3.65
CA LEU A 113 31.17 -5.11 -4.71
C LEU A 113 30.66 -6.48 -4.24
N LYS A 114 31.32 -7.12 -3.28
CA LYS A 114 30.81 -8.35 -2.63
C LYS A 114 29.57 -8.09 -1.80
N MET A 115 29.58 -7.05 -0.96
CA MET A 115 28.40 -6.68 -0.16
C MET A 115 27.23 -6.31 -1.07
N GLU A 116 27.48 -5.57 -2.15
CA GLU A 116 26.46 -5.22 -3.13
C GLU A 116 25.92 -6.46 -3.85
N LYS A 117 26.79 -7.40 -4.24
CA LYS A 117 26.36 -8.69 -4.82
C LYS A 117 25.47 -9.48 -3.85
N ASP A 118 25.89 -9.64 -2.60
CA ASP A 118 25.14 -10.40 -1.59
C ASP A 118 23.76 -9.76 -1.33
N GLU A 119 23.69 -8.42 -1.35
CA GLU A 119 22.43 -7.67 -1.28
C GLU A 119 21.53 -7.96 -2.49
N TRP A 120 22.07 -7.89 -3.71
CA TRP A 120 21.33 -8.20 -4.93
C TRP A 120 20.85 -9.66 -4.97
N GLU A 121 21.64 -10.61 -4.46
CA GLU A 121 21.24 -12.01 -4.33
C GLU A 121 20.11 -12.20 -3.32
N GLY A 122 20.13 -11.46 -2.20
CA GLY A 122 19.04 -11.42 -1.23
C GLY A 122 17.76 -10.84 -1.83
N GLN A 123 17.85 -9.73 -2.57
CA GLN A 123 16.72 -9.13 -3.27
C GLN A 123 16.14 -10.08 -4.33
N ARG A 124 16.99 -10.78 -5.08
CA ARG A 124 16.57 -11.81 -6.04
C ARG A 124 15.80 -12.94 -5.35
N GLY A 125 16.34 -13.50 -4.26
CA GLY A 125 15.67 -14.57 -3.52
C GLY A 125 14.30 -14.12 -2.97
N SER A 126 14.21 -12.89 -2.46
CA SER A 126 12.93 -12.32 -2.03
C SER A 126 11.94 -12.17 -3.17
N LEU A 127 12.40 -11.77 -4.36
CA LEU A 127 11.55 -11.61 -5.54
C LEU A 127 11.07 -12.96 -6.08
N GLU A 128 11.93 -13.97 -6.08
CA GLU A 128 11.59 -15.34 -6.48
C GLU A 128 10.55 -15.97 -5.54
N MET A 129 10.68 -15.77 -4.22
CA MET A 129 9.66 -16.19 -3.26
C MET A 129 8.33 -15.48 -3.49
N ALA A 130 8.34 -14.16 -3.67
CA ALA A 130 7.13 -13.39 -3.95
C ALA A 130 6.46 -13.84 -5.27
N TYR A 131 7.26 -14.14 -6.30
CA TYR A 131 6.75 -14.66 -7.56
C TYR A 131 6.12 -16.06 -7.41
N ALA A 132 6.72 -16.94 -6.61
CA ALA A 132 6.14 -18.25 -6.30
C ALA A 132 4.80 -18.14 -5.55
N ASP A 133 4.71 -17.21 -4.59
CA ASP A 133 3.46 -16.95 -3.86
C ASP A 133 2.35 -16.42 -4.78
N LEU A 134 2.69 -15.47 -5.67
CA LEU A 134 1.78 -14.96 -6.70
C LEU A 134 1.28 -16.06 -7.63
N LEU A 135 2.14 -17.01 -8.00
CA LEU A 135 1.76 -18.15 -8.84
C LEU A 135 0.72 -19.02 -8.14
N LYS A 136 0.93 -19.28 -6.84
CA LYS A 136 0.02 -20.06 -6.00
C LYS A 136 -1.33 -19.37 -5.82
N GLU A 137 -1.33 -18.06 -5.60
CA GLU A 137 -2.56 -17.27 -5.48
C GLU A 137 -3.33 -17.22 -6.80
N LYS A 138 -2.63 -17.08 -7.93
CA LYS A 138 -3.24 -17.17 -9.27
C LYS A 138 -3.93 -18.54 -9.46
N ASP A 139 -3.28 -19.64 -9.11
CA ASP A 139 -3.86 -20.97 -9.26
C ASP A 139 -5.09 -21.14 -8.35
N SER A 140 -5.03 -20.65 -7.10
CA SER A 140 -6.16 -20.62 -6.17
C SER A 140 -7.36 -19.82 -6.73
N LEU A 141 -7.10 -18.63 -7.28
CA LEU A 141 -8.15 -17.80 -7.88
C LEU A 141 -8.74 -18.44 -9.14
N GLN A 142 -7.93 -19.21 -9.88
CA GLN A 142 -8.39 -19.93 -11.06
C GLN A 142 -9.28 -21.10 -10.69
N GLU A 143 -8.99 -21.81 -9.60
CA GLU A 143 -9.86 -22.83 -9.02
C GLU A 143 -11.18 -22.23 -8.51
N GLU A 144 -11.11 -21.11 -7.77
CA GLU A 144 -12.31 -20.43 -7.27
C GLU A 144 -13.20 -19.94 -8.42
N LYS A 145 -12.60 -19.38 -9.47
CA LYS A 145 -13.31 -19.01 -10.70
C LYS A 145 -14.02 -20.20 -11.34
N GLN A 146 -13.38 -21.37 -11.39
CA GLN A 146 -14.02 -22.59 -11.92
C GLN A 146 -15.18 -23.03 -11.03
N GLN A 147 -15.01 -23.02 -9.70
CA GLN A 147 -16.07 -23.37 -8.76
C GLN A 147 -17.28 -22.42 -8.84
N LEU A 148 -17.04 -21.12 -8.96
CA LEU A 148 -18.08 -20.11 -9.14
C LEU A 148 -18.80 -20.26 -10.48
N SER A 149 -18.06 -20.56 -11.55
CA SER A 149 -18.65 -20.83 -12.87
C SER A 149 -19.55 -22.07 -12.84
N GLN A 150 -19.13 -23.16 -12.18
CA GLN A 150 -19.95 -24.35 -11.98
C GLN A 150 -21.15 -24.12 -11.06
N ARG A 151 -21.03 -23.25 -10.04
CA ARG A 151 -22.17 -22.82 -9.21
C ARG A 151 -23.16 -22.02 -10.03
N LEU A 152 -22.68 -21.09 -10.86
CA LEU A 152 -23.51 -20.29 -11.75
C LEU A 152 -24.26 -21.18 -12.75
N GLU A 153 -23.61 -22.16 -13.36
CA GLU A 153 -24.25 -23.15 -14.25
C GLU A 153 -25.33 -23.98 -13.53
N ARG A 154 -25.07 -24.43 -12.30
CA ARG A 154 -26.07 -25.16 -11.50
C ARG A 154 -27.30 -24.33 -11.15
N VAL A 155 -27.10 -23.04 -10.85
CA VAL A 155 -28.18 -22.09 -10.60
C VAL A 155 -28.97 -21.81 -11.88
N LEU A 156 -28.30 -21.69 -13.03
CA LEU A 156 -28.93 -21.52 -14.34
C LEU A 156 -29.71 -22.78 -14.78
N GLN A 157 -29.26 -23.97 -14.41
CA GLN A 157 -29.93 -25.25 -14.68
C GLN A 157 -31.03 -25.61 -13.66
N GLY A 158 -31.27 -24.78 -12.65
CA GLY A 158 -32.43 -24.90 -11.75
C GLY A 158 -32.39 -26.06 -10.75
N GLN A 159 -31.21 -26.60 -10.42
CA GLN A 159 -31.09 -27.68 -9.43
C GLN A 159 -30.55 -27.15 -8.10
N CYS A 160 -31.45 -26.85 -7.15
CA CYS A 160 -31.08 -26.70 -5.74
C CYS A 160 -31.01 -28.09 -5.06
N PRO A 161 -30.06 -28.33 -4.14
CA PRO A 161 -29.98 -29.60 -3.41
C PRO A 161 -31.19 -29.78 -2.48
N GLN A 162 -31.76 -30.99 -2.47
CA GLN A 162 -32.77 -31.40 -1.50
C GLN A 162 -32.10 -31.68 -0.14
N LEU A 163 -32.62 -31.09 0.93
CA LEU A 163 -32.27 -31.44 2.31
C LEU A 163 -33.00 -32.73 2.73
N PRO A 164 -32.37 -33.67 3.47
CA PRO A 164 -33.03 -34.89 3.90
C PRO A 164 -34.09 -34.60 4.99
N GLY A 165 -35.35 -34.82 4.61
CA GLY A 165 -36.49 -35.26 5.42
C GLY A 165 -36.65 -34.74 6.85
N SER A 166 -37.54 -33.76 7.04
CA SER A 166 -38.32 -33.65 8.28
C SER A 166 -39.72 -34.23 8.05
N SER A 167 -40.04 -35.17 8.93
CA SER A 167 -41.21 -36.01 9.04
C SER A 167 -42.54 -35.24 8.91
N ARG A 168 -43.41 -35.69 8.01
CA ARG A 168 -44.82 -35.29 8.02
C ARG A 168 -45.66 -36.43 8.58
N THR A 169 -46.01 -36.30 9.85
CA THR A 169 -47.05 -37.07 10.53
C THR A 169 -48.36 -36.91 9.76
N GLN A 170 -48.96 -38.02 9.33
CA GLN A 170 -50.36 -38.07 8.88
C GLN A 170 -51.15 -38.94 9.85
N VAL A 171 -52.26 -38.37 10.33
CA VAL A 171 -53.28 -38.97 11.19
C VAL A 171 -54.23 -39.81 10.31
N PRO A 172 -54.80 -40.93 10.81
CA PRO A 172 -55.31 -42.01 9.98
C PRO A 172 -56.79 -41.90 9.60
N GLY A 173 -57.16 -42.50 8.47
CA GLY A 173 -58.54 -42.64 8.01
C GLY A 173 -58.74 -43.85 7.10
N SER A 174 -59.13 -44.97 7.73
CA SER A 174 -59.99 -46.10 7.27
C SER A 174 -59.92 -46.62 5.82
N SER A 175 -59.53 -47.89 5.65
CA SER A 175 -60.43 -49.05 5.38
C SER A 175 -59.73 -50.22 4.62
N ARG A 176 -59.77 -51.44 5.23
CA ARG A 176 -59.87 -52.81 4.63
C ARG A 176 -58.80 -53.29 3.61
N THR A 177 -58.21 -54.49 3.64
CA THR A 177 -58.62 -55.84 4.11
C THR A 177 -57.41 -56.80 4.04
N GLN A 178 -57.25 -57.73 5.03
CA GLN A 178 -56.83 -59.16 4.96
C GLN A 178 -55.50 -59.58 4.27
N ILE A 179 -54.70 -60.61 4.64
CA ILE A 179 -54.72 -61.77 5.56
C ILE A 179 -53.27 -62.28 5.77
N GLY A 180 -52.98 -62.82 6.98
CA GLY A 180 -52.13 -64.01 7.27
C GLY A 180 -50.60 -63.88 7.29
N ASP A 181 -49.85 -64.66 8.06
CA ASP A 181 -50.13 -65.54 9.20
C ASP A 181 -48.78 -65.98 9.83
N SER A 182 -48.82 -66.42 11.09
CA SER A 182 -47.96 -67.44 11.73
C SER A 182 -46.52 -67.14 12.23
N SER A 183 -46.43 -67.06 13.57
CA SER A 183 -45.64 -67.91 14.51
C SER A 183 -44.09 -67.98 14.40
N ARG A 184 -43.26 -68.15 15.47
CA ARG A 184 -43.37 -68.99 16.68
C ARG A 184 -42.11 -68.76 17.58
N THR A 185 -42.27 -68.79 18.92
CA THR A 185 -41.43 -69.44 20.00
C THR A 185 -39.88 -69.41 19.97
N GLN A 186 -39.09 -69.43 21.06
CA GLN A 186 -39.21 -69.48 22.53
C GLN A 186 -37.78 -69.50 23.12
N VAL A 187 -37.63 -69.13 24.41
CA VAL A 187 -36.72 -69.72 25.44
C VAL A 187 -35.20 -69.54 25.23
N GLY A 188 -34.36 -69.17 26.21
CA GLY A 188 -34.54 -68.89 27.64
C GLY A 188 -33.20 -69.07 28.39
N GLY A 189 -33.02 -68.29 29.46
CA GLY A 189 -32.08 -68.53 30.58
C GLY A 189 -30.59 -68.24 30.35
N SER A 190 -29.75 -68.00 31.36
CA SER A 190 -29.89 -67.64 32.77
C SER A 190 -28.46 -67.40 33.31
N SER A 191 -28.33 -66.41 34.21
CA SER A 191 -27.41 -66.39 35.38
C SER A 191 -25.87 -66.29 35.24
N ARG A 192 -25.39 -65.12 35.72
CA ARG A 192 -24.49 -64.87 36.89
C ARG A 192 -23.01 -65.31 36.91
N THR A 193 -22.19 -64.27 37.09
CA THR A 193 -21.06 -64.06 38.04
C THR A 193 -19.64 -64.60 37.82
N ARG A 194 -18.70 -63.65 38.06
CA ARG A 194 -17.36 -63.70 38.68
C ARG A 194 -16.09 -63.90 37.82
N VAL A 195 -15.28 -62.82 37.88
CA VAL A 195 -13.81 -62.62 37.75
C VAL A 195 -13.07 -63.53 38.78
N PRO A 196 -11.74 -63.88 38.75
CA PRO A 196 -10.61 -63.10 38.21
C PRO A 196 -9.33 -63.83 37.66
N ASP A 197 -8.45 -63.00 37.08
CA ASP A 197 -6.98 -62.93 37.15
C ASP A 197 -5.96 -63.95 36.58
N THR A 198 -5.05 -63.35 35.78
CA THR A 198 -3.56 -63.44 35.75
C THR A 198 -2.79 -64.46 34.87
N SER A 199 -2.10 -63.87 33.89
CA SER A 199 -0.68 -64.03 33.53
C SER A 199 -0.18 -65.33 32.87
N LYS A 200 0.50 -65.18 31.71
CA LYS A 200 1.97 -65.30 31.59
C LYS A 200 2.44 -65.20 30.14
N ALA A 201 3.58 -64.52 30.00
CA ALA A 201 4.32 -64.27 28.78
C ALA A 201 5.15 -65.48 28.30
N LYS A 202 5.45 -65.50 27.00
CA LYS A 202 6.70 -66.04 26.42
C LYS A 202 6.98 -65.36 25.07
N ASP A 203 8.02 -64.53 25.08
CA ASP A 203 9.20 -64.54 24.20
C ASP A 203 9.06 -64.74 22.67
N GLN A 204 9.55 -63.72 21.95
CA GLN A 204 10.75 -63.73 21.07
C GLN A 204 10.58 -63.06 19.70
N GLN A 205 11.30 -61.94 19.59
CA GLN A 205 12.12 -61.45 18.47
C GLN A 205 11.50 -61.13 17.09
N ALA A 206 11.52 -59.82 16.82
CA ALA A 206 11.46 -59.08 15.54
C ALA A 206 12.65 -59.45 14.59
N PRO A 207 12.79 -58.92 13.33
CA PRO A 207 12.21 -57.68 12.80
C PRO A 207 11.88 -57.61 11.27
N SER A 208 11.12 -56.59 10.85
CA SER A 208 11.59 -55.51 9.96
C SER A 208 10.47 -54.68 9.29
N ARG A 209 10.71 -53.36 9.29
CA ARG A 209 10.26 -52.30 8.37
C ARG A 209 8.76 -52.16 8.04
N GLN A 210 8.13 -51.09 8.55
CA GLN A 210 7.74 -49.94 7.69
C GLN A 210 7.38 -48.69 8.52
N VAL A 211 7.59 -47.55 7.88
CA VAL A 211 7.62 -46.16 8.38
C VAL A 211 6.27 -45.68 8.90
N SER A 212 6.28 -45.06 10.10
CA SER A 212 5.10 -44.45 10.72
C SER A 212 4.81 -43.07 10.16
N ARG A 213 3.59 -42.93 9.65
CA ARG A 213 2.86 -41.70 9.34
C ARG A 213 2.38 -41.08 10.66
N TRP A 214 2.86 -39.88 11.01
CA TRP A 214 2.32 -39.14 12.15
C TRP A 214 1.12 -38.31 11.72
N GLY A 215 0.00 -38.54 12.43
CA GLY A 215 -1.26 -37.82 12.30
C GLY A 215 -1.23 -36.48 13.01
N ALA A 216 -2.13 -35.60 12.58
CA ALA A 216 -2.45 -34.35 13.24
C ALA A 216 -3.48 -34.61 14.34
N ASP A 217 -3.23 -34.05 15.52
CA ASP A 217 -4.25 -33.74 16.53
C ASP A 217 -4.32 -32.22 16.73
N PRO A 218 -5.49 -31.68 17.11
CA PRO A 218 -5.86 -30.27 16.92
C PRO A 218 -5.42 -29.38 18.10
N VAL A 219 -4.92 -28.18 17.82
CA VAL A 219 -4.62 -27.16 18.83
C VAL A 219 -5.75 -26.13 18.87
N GLY A 220 -6.32 -25.96 20.06
CA GLY A 220 -7.42 -25.05 20.36
C GLY A 220 -7.03 -23.57 20.30
N TYR A 221 -8.04 -22.74 20.01
CA TYR A 221 -7.95 -21.29 19.95
C TYR A 221 -7.75 -20.69 21.35
N GLN A 222 -6.86 -19.70 21.45
CA GLN A 222 -6.65 -18.89 22.64
C GLN A 222 -7.06 -17.44 22.31
N GLU A 223 -8.19 -17.00 22.85
CA GLU A 223 -8.63 -15.60 22.78
C GLU A 223 -7.76 -14.72 23.69
N LEU A 224 -7.20 -13.63 23.15
CA LEU A 224 -6.54 -12.60 23.94
C LEU A 224 -7.49 -11.41 24.11
N LYS A 225 -7.96 -11.18 25.35
CA LYS A 225 -8.65 -9.95 25.76
C LYS A 225 -7.62 -8.83 25.95
N SER A 226 -7.85 -7.68 25.32
CA SER A 226 -7.14 -6.44 25.61
C SER A 226 -7.79 -5.71 26.79
N GLU A 227 -6.96 -5.27 27.74
CA GLU A 227 -7.38 -4.37 28.82
C GLU A 227 -7.30 -2.91 28.35
N LEU A 228 -8.42 -2.19 28.48
CA LEU A 228 -8.60 -0.79 28.12
C LEU A 228 -8.13 0.09 29.30
N THR A 229 -7.09 0.89 29.11
CA THR A 229 -6.69 1.92 30.09
C THR A 229 -7.30 3.26 29.65
N ALA A 230 -8.31 3.74 30.39
CA ALA A 230 -8.93 5.04 30.15
C ALA A 230 -8.05 6.17 30.69
N LEU A 231 -7.69 7.14 29.85
CA LEU A 231 -7.07 8.40 30.27
C LEU A 231 -8.16 9.50 30.37
N PRO A 232 -8.14 10.36 31.41
CA PRO A 232 -9.18 11.37 31.60
C PRO A 232 -9.00 12.57 30.67
N ALA A 233 -10.11 13.00 30.05
CA ALA A 233 -10.21 14.19 29.22
C ALA A 233 -9.99 15.47 30.05
N SER A 234 -9.09 16.34 29.58
CA SER A 234 -8.93 17.69 30.13
C SER A 234 -9.49 18.74 29.18
N ARG A 235 -10.63 19.29 29.62
CA ARG A 235 -11.13 20.68 29.54
C ARG A 235 -11.00 21.49 28.23
N MET A 236 -12.19 21.79 27.70
CA MET A 236 -12.52 22.87 26.75
C MET A 236 -12.09 24.27 27.23
N ILE A 237 -11.64 25.12 26.31
CA ILE A 237 -11.73 26.61 26.37
C ILE A 237 -12.10 27.12 24.95
N PRO A 238 -12.96 28.15 24.80
CA PRO A 238 -13.81 28.36 23.62
C PRO A 238 -13.23 29.31 22.54
N GLU A 239 -13.83 29.22 21.35
CA GLU A 239 -13.60 30.03 20.15
C GLU A 239 -13.95 31.51 20.32
N THR A 240 -13.14 32.40 19.73
CA THR A 240 -13.59 33.72 19.23
C THR A 240 -12.82 34.17 17.98
N HIS A 241 -13.55 34.20 16.86
CA HIS A 241 -13.63 35.18 15.75
C HIS A 241 -12.39 35.81 15.04
N LEU A 242 -12.32 35.51 13.73
CA LEU A 242 -12.19 36.38 12.53
C LEU A 242 -11.18 37.57 12.51
N ALA A 243 -10.21 37.53 11.58
CA ALA A 243 -10.17 38.36 10.35
C ALA A 243 -8.79 38.33 9.64
N ASN A 244 -8.83 38.61 8.33
CA ASN A 244 -7.75 38.76 7.33
C ASN A 244 -6.48 39.48 7.81
N HIS A 245 -5.29 39.10 7.31
CA HIS A 245 -4.35 39.99 6.59
C HIS A 245 -3.03 39.30 6.15
N SER A 246 -2.63 39.63 4.92
CA SER A 246 -1.28 39.70 4.31
C SER A 246 -0.13 38.79 4.77
N SER A 247 0.55 38.26 3.76
CA SER A 247 1.73 37.38 3.71
C SER A 247 3.04 37.91 4.35
N GLU A 248 2.97 38.82 5.31
CA GLU A 248 4.13 39.23 6.14
C GLU A 248 3.94 38.91 7.64
N THR A 249 2.74 38.51 8.05
CA THR A 249 2.39 38.42 9.50
C THR A 249 2.67 37.05 10.14
N THR A 250 2.93 35.99 9.37
CA THR A 250 3.06 34.61 9.94
C THR A 250 4.35 34.35 10.72
N ARG A 251 5.40 35.18 10.55
CA ARG A 251 6.59 35.12 11.42
C ARG A 251 6.44 35.88 12.73
N ALA A 252 5.46 36.79 12.84
CA ALA A 252 5.31 37.67 13.98
C ALA A 252 4.53 37.05 15.16
N ASP A 253 3.83 35.94 14.94
CA ASP A 253 2.95 35.32 15.95
C ASP A 253 3.69 34.39 16.96
N GLY A 254 5.03 34.35 16.92
CA GLY A 254 5.83 33.51 17.83
C GLY A 254 5.64 32.00 17.66
N THR A 255 4.85 31.57 16.68
CA THR A 255 4.55 30.15 16.35
C THR A 255 5.53 29.56 15.32
N CYS A 256 6.44 30.38 14.79
CA CYS A 256 7.42 29.97 13.78
C CYS A 256 8.86 30.13 14.30
N GLY A 257 9.73 29.23 13.86
CA GLY A 257 11.15 29.24 14.17
C GLY A 257 11.91 28.13 13.46
N ASP A 258 13.21 28.03 13.75
CA ASP A 258 14.06 26.99 13.18
C ASP A 258 13.75 25.64 13.80
N LEU A 259 13.76 24.57 13.00
CA LEU A 259 13.70 23.21 13.52
C LEU A 259 14.89 22.94 14.44
N THR A 260 14.61 22.52 15.68
CA THR A 260 15.64 22.26 16.71
C THR A 260 15.63 20.82 17.20
N TRP A 261 14.51 20.10 17.04
CA TRP A 261 14.38 18.73 17.51
C TRP A 261 13.28 17.99 16.74
N ILE A 262 13.52 16.69 16.55
CA ILE A 262 12.59 15.74 15.93
C ILE A 262 12.45 14.57 16.90
N GLY A 263 11.22 14.16 17.17
CA GLY A 263 10.90 13.08 18.08
C GLY A 263 11.11 11.69 17.51
N GLU A 264 10.82 10.70 18.35
CA GLU A 264 10.76 9.31 17.93
C GLU A 264 9.53 9.07 17.04
N PRO A 265 9.63 8.22 16.01
CA PRO A 265 8.50 7.89 15.14
C PRO A 265 7.39 7.19 15.91
N THR A 266 6.16 7.66 15.73
CA THR A 266 4.95 6.95 16.14
C THR A 266 4.34 6.27 14.92
N SER A 267 4.18 4.94 14.97
CA SER A 267 3.60 4.15 13.89
C SER A 267 2.10 3.99 14.05
N TYR A 268 1.34 4.30 13.00
CA TYR A 268 -0.13 4.21 13.02
C TYR A 268 -0.64 2.93 12.38
N ARG A 269 -0.17 2.65 11.17
CA ARG A 269 -0.62 1.49 10.39
C ARG A 269 0.44 1.04 9.40
N LYS A 270 0.48 -0.27 9.16
CA LYS A 270 1.20 -0.87 8.04
C LYS A 270 0.24 -1.07 6.86
N ALA A 271 0.67 -0.74 5.66
CA ALA A 271 -0.11 -0.99 4.45
C ALA A 271 -0.44 -2.48 4.32
N ASP A 272 -1.69 -2.77 3.97
CA ASP A 272 -2.23 -4.14 3.95
C ASP A 272 -1.69 -5.01 2.80
N ASN A 273 -1.04 -4.40 1.80
CA ASN A 273 -0.62 -5.08 0.58
C ASN A 273 0.87 -4.88 0.25
N ILE A 274 1.47 -5.89 -0.39
CA ILE A 274 2.89 -5.93 -0.77
C ILE A 274 3.28 -4.85 -1.79
N ALA A 275 2.30 -4.31 -2.52
CA ALA A 275 2.50 -3.21 -3.45
C ALA A 275 2.50 -1.83 -2.75
N GLY A 276 2.16 -1.76 -1.46
CA GLY A 276 2.22 -0.55 -0.64
C GLY A 276 3.62 -0.24 -0.10
N LYS A 277 4.71 -0.67 -0.74
CA LYS A 277 6.06 -0.35 -0.25
C LYS A 277 6.27 1.16 -0.16
N TYR A 278 5.75 1.86 -1.16
CA TYR A 278 5.68 3.31 -1.26
C TYR A 278 4.26 3.76 -0.96
N GLY A 279 4.09 4.94 -0.40
CA GLY A 279 2.76 5.47 -0.12
C GLY A 279 2.78 6.92 0.26
N VAL A 280 1.59 7.50 0.29
CA VAL A 280 1.35 8.85 0.82
C VAL A 280 0.11 8.76 1.66
N TRP A 281 0.21 9.30 2.87
CA TRP A 281 -0.94 9.63 3.67
C TRP A 281 -0.80 11.08 4.08
N MET A 282 -1.93 11.79 4.09
CA MET A 282 -1.97 13.24 4.19
C MET A 282 -3.12 13.64 5.08
N ARG A 283 -2.94 14.75 5.77
CA ARG A 283 -4.00 15.50 6.45
C ARG A 283 -3.97 16.93 5.96
N ASP A 284 -5.13 17.53 5.80
CA ASP A 284 -5.22 18.93 5.42
C ASP A 284 -4.89 19.81 6.63
N PRO A 285 -3.86 20.65 6.58
CA PRO A 285 -3.61 21.59 7.67
C PRO A 285 -4.66 22.70 7.77
N LYS A 286 -5.43 22.95 6.70
CA LYS A 286 -6.49 23.97 6.66
C LYS A 286 -7.75 23.42 5.98
N PRO A 287 -8.42 22.43 6.60
CA PRO A 287 -9.56 21.76 6.00
C PRO A 287 -10.72 22.73 5.76
N LEU A 288 -11.45 22.50 4.67
CA LEU A 288 -12.70 23.20 4.36
C LEU A 288 -13.86 22.21 4.53
N ALA A 289 -14.99 22.69 5.03
CA ALA A 289 -16.19 21.87 5.17
C ALA A 289 -16.54 21.19 3.83
N PRO A 290 -16.89 19.88 3.83
CA PRO A 290 -17.27 19.07 4.99
C PRO A 290 -16.10 18.40 5.74
N TYR A 291 -14.85 18.61 5.31
CA TYR A 291 -13.68 17.96 5.90
C TYR A 291 -13.27 18.61 7.23
N THR A 292 -12.63 17.82 8.09
CA THR A 292 -12.14 18.24 9.41
C THR A 292 -10.63 18.03 9.53
N LEU A 293 -10.03 18.48 10.65
CA LEU A 293 -8.61 18.23 10.93
C LEU A 293 -8.31 16.74 11.13
N ASP A 294 -9.32 15.95 11.49
CA ASP A 294 -9.16 14.51 11.70
C ASP A 294 -9.14 13.73 10.39
N THR A 295 -9.77 14.28 9.33
CA THR A 295 -9.89 13.63 8.02
C THR A 295 -8.52 13.28 7.45
N VAL A 296 -8.38 12.02 7.00
CA VAL A 296 -7.12 11.50 6.44
C VAL A 296 -7.33 11.06 5.01
N TRP A 297 -6.37 11.38 4.14
CA TRP A 297 -6.33 10.87 2.78
C TRP A 297 -5.14 9.94 2.60
N ARG A 298 -5.32 8.87 1.83
CA ARG A 298 -4.25 7.94 1.44
C ARG A 298 -4.29 7.71 -0.06
N VAL A 299 -3.14 7.83 -0.71
CA VAL A 299 -3.02 7.51 -2.14
C VAL A 299 -2.82 6.00 -2.32
N ASN A 300 -3.54 5.40 -3.27
CA ASN A 300 -3.25 4.05 -3.72
C ASN A 300 -2.06 4.04 -4.69
N THR A 301 -0.88 3.73 -4.20
CA THR A 301 0.37 3.66 -4.98
C THR A 301 0.54 2.32 -5.72
N VAL A 302 -0.46 1.44 -5.66
CA VAL A 302 -0.42 0.14 -6.33
C VAL A 302 -0.61 0.29 -7.84
N GLY A 303 0.37 -0.21 -8.59
CA GLY A 303 0.32 -0.26 -10.05
C GLY A 303 0.90 0.98 -10.72
N ALA A 304 1.04 0.90 -12.05
CA ALA A 304 1.66 1.97 -12.82
C ALA A 304 0.76 3.21 -13.00
N ASP A 305 -0.56 3.07 -12.76
CA ASP A 305 -1.55 4.12 -12.99
C ASP A 305 -2.21 4.59 -11.69
N ILE A 306 -1.48 5.42 -10.95
CA ILE A 306 -1.89 5.94 -9.64
C ILE A 306 -3.03 6.94 -9.83
N ARG A 307 -4.25 6.56 -9.45
CA ARG A 307 -5.46 7.39 -9.59
C ARG A 307 -6.41 7.36 -8.40
N GLN A 308 -6.25 6.42 -7.48
CA GLN A 308 -7.21 6.27 -6.40
C GLN A 308 -6.70 6.98 -5.15
N VAL A 309 -7.57 7.80 -4.55
CA VAL A 309 -7.32 8.45 -3.26
C VAL A 309 -8.43 8.04 -2.33
N PHE A 310 -8.06 7.37 -1.25
CA PHE A 310 -8.96 6.95 -0.19
C PHE A 310 -9.09 8.06 0.84
N GLU A 311 -10.32 8.37 1.23
CA GLU A 311 -10.63 9.28 2.34
C GLU A 311 -11.14 8.48 3.53
N TYR A 312 -10.62 8.83 4.70
CA TYR A 312 -11.00 8.28 5.99
C TYR A 312 -11.46 9.43 6.87
N GLU A 313 -12.52 9.20 7.63
CA GLU A 313 -13.09 10.22 8.53
C GLU A 313 -12.08 10.64 9.61
N ASN A 314 -11.30 9.68 10.11
CA ASN A 314 -10.31 9.87 11.17
C ASN A 314 -9.23 8.77 11.14
N LEU A 315 -8.27 8.84 12.06
CA LEU A 315 -7.21 7.83 12.19
C LEU A 315 -7.72 6.45 12.57
N ASP A 316 -8.80 6.33 13.34
CA ASP A 316 -9.33 5.02 13.73
C ASP A 316 -9.87 4.26 12.51
N GLU A 317 -10.59 4.94 11.62
CA GLU A 317 -11.05 4.36 10.35
C GLU A 317 -9.89 4.05 9.40
N LEU A 318 -8.83 4.88 9.40
CA LEU A 318 -7.60 4.56 8.70
C LEU A 318 -6.98 3.26 9.22
N ILE A 319 -6.85 3.10 10.55
CA ILE A 319 -6.26 1.91 11.20
C ILE A 319 -7.07 0.65 10.87
N LYS A 320 -8.40 0.74 10.91
CA LYS A 320 -9.29 -0.37 10.53
C LYS A 320 -9.26 -0.67 9.03
N GLY A 321 -8.97 0.34 8.21
CA GLY A 321 -8.92 0.23 6.76
C GLY A 321 -10.25 0.33 6.05
N TYR A 322 -11.21 1.02 6.65
CA TYR A 322 -12.51 1.28 6.05
C TYR A 322 -12.55 2.72 5.52
N PRO A 323 -12.27 2.94 4.22
CA PRO A 323 -12.41 4.29 3.65
C PRO A 323 -13.89 4.69 3.60
N GLY A 324 -14.18 5.92 4.00
CA GLY A 324 -15.52 6.49 3.85
C GLY A 324 -15.84 6.83 2.40
N LYS A 325 -14.80 7.19 1.62
CA LYS A 325 -14.95 7.52 0.20
C LYS A 325 -13.68 7.19 -0.60
N VAL A 326 -13.84 6.93 -1.89
CA VAL A 326 -12.74 6.73 -2.84
C VAL A 326 -12.90 7.68 -4.01
N TYR A 327 -11.92 8.56 -4.20
CA TYR A 327 -11.83 9.44 -5.36
C TYR A 327 -11.03 8.77 -6.47
N VAL A 328 -11.50 8.93 -7.71
CA VAL A 328 -10.79 8.48 -8.91
C VAL A 328 -10.34 9.69 -9.71
N LEU A 329 -9.03 9.94 -9.69
CA LEU A 329 -8.45 11.09 -10.35
C LEU A 329 -8.59 10.96 -11.89
N PRO A 330 -9.05 12.02 -12.59
CA PRO A 330 -9.19 12.00 -14.04
C PRO A 330 -7.82 11.95 -14.75
N ARG A 331 -6.77 12.43 -14.07
CA ARG A 331 -5.38 12.37 -14.52
C ARG A 331 -4.56 11.63 -13.48
N SER A 332 -3.76 10.67 -13.92
CA SER A 332 -2.88 9.89 -13.06
C SER A 332 -1.79 10.75 -12.44
N MET A 333 -1.40 10.37 -11.23
CA MET A 333 -0.30 10.94 -10.47
C MET A 333 1.02 10.27 -10.86
N GLU A 334 2.12 11.02 -10.83
CA GLU A 334 3.46 10.50 -11.13
C GLU A 334 4.13 9.83 -9.92
N SER A 335 4.04 10.45 -8.75
CA SER A 335 4.80 10.09 -7.54
C SER A 335 4.01 10.31 -6.26
N ASN A 336 4.59 9.86 -5.15
CA ASN A 336 4.19 10.10 -3.78
C ASN A 336 4.40 11.54 -3.25
N GLY A 337 4.83 12.51 -4.06
CA GLY A 337 4.98 13.92 -3.65
C GLY A 337 3.68 14.72 -3.75
N ALA A 338 2.58 14.22 -3.20
CA ALA A 338 1.27 14.86 -3.23
C ALA A 338 0.89 15.40 -1.85
N VAL A 339 0.13 16.50 -1.81
CA VAL A 339 -0.33 17.11 -0.56
C VAL A 339 -1.82 17.46 -0.64
N VAL A 340 -2.50 17.47 0.51
CA VAL A 340 -3.85 18.02 0.65
C VAL A 340 -3.77 19.39 1.32
N TYR A 341 -4.39 20.39 0.71
CA TYR A 341 -4.43 21.75 1.25
C TYR A 341 -5.73 22.46 0.87
N LYS A 342 -6.46 23.00 1.85
CA LYS A 342 -7.71 23.74 1.63
C LYS A 342 -8.75 22.94 0.79
N GLY A 343 -9.00 21.70 1.18
CA GLY A 343 -9.98 20.81 0.56
C GLY A 343 -9.63 20.35 -0.86
N SER A 344 -8.38 20.53 -1.29
CA SER A 344 -7.90 20.15 -2.62
C SER A 344 -6.64 19.28 -2.53
N LEU A 345 -6.51 18.33 -3.45
CA LEU A 345 -5.29 17.56 -3.68
C LEU A 345 -4.41 18.26 -4.70
N TYR A 346 -3.13 18.44 -4.37
CA TYR A 346 -2.10 18.95 -5.27
C TYR A 346 -1.12 17.83 -5.59
N TYR A 347 -0.90 17.59 -6.88
CA TYR A 347 -0.05 16.48 -7.30
C TYR A 347 0.58 16.69 -8.68
N PRO A 348 1.76 16.07 -8.93
CA PRO A 348 2.37 16.06 -10.24
C PRO A 348 1.64 15.08 -11.17
N ARG A 349 1.25 15.56 -12.36
CA ARG A 349 0.62 14.74 -13.38
C ARG A 349 1.63 13.79 -14.02
N ARG A 350 1.22 12.54 -14.17
CA ARG A 350 2.02 11.47 -14.75
C ARG A 350 2.70 11.83 -16.08
N LYS A 351 3.99 11.52 -16.21
CA LYS A 351 4.87 11.73 -17.38
C LYS A 351 4.87 13.17 -17.89
N SER A 352 4.79 14.13 -16.99
CA SER A 352 4.81 15.54 -17.34
C SER A 352 5.35 16.40 -16.19
N ARG A 353 5.72 17.64 -16.52
CA ARG A 353 5.97 18.72 -15.56
C ARG A 353 4.70 19.54 -15.24
N ILE A 354 3.52 18.97 -15.47
CA ILE A 354 2.25 19.63 -15.19
C ILE A 354 1.87 19.31 -13.75
N ILE A 355 1.57 20.36 -12.99
CA ILE A 355 0.99 20.28 -11.65
C ILE A 355 -0.52 20.45 -11.70
N VAL A 356 -1.23 19.73 -10.84
CA VAL A 356 -2.70 19.65 -10.84
C VAL A 356 -3.25 19.96 -9.45
N LYS A 357 -4.29 20.80 -9.42
CA LYS A 357 -5.19 21.00 -8.28
C LYS A 357 -6.50 20.26 -8.56
N TYR A 358 -6.80 19.27 -7.76
CA TYR A 358 -8.06 18.52 -7.80
C TYR A 358 -8.91 18.88 -6.58
N GLY A 359 -10.14 19.34 -6.81
CA GLY A 359 -11.06 19.70 -5.73
C GLY A 359 -11.83 18.46 -5.28
N PHE A 360 -11.71 18.07 -4.00
CA PHE A 360 -12.44 16.89 -3.50
C PHE A 360 -13.95 17.11 -3.46
N GLN A 361 -14.41 18.33 -3.18
CA GLN A 361 -15.83 18.66 -3.16
C GLN A 361 -16.46 18.67 -4.56
N THR A 362 -15.75 19.16 -5.57
CA THR A 362 -16.24 19.20 -6.97
C THR A 362 -15.92 17.92 -7.74
N GLU A 363 -15.09 17.05 -7.16
CA GLU A 363 -14.57 15.83 -7.77
C GLU A 363 -13.93 16.03 -9.16
N SER A 364 -13.34 17.20 -9.37
CA SER A 364 -12.84 17.63 -10.68
C SER A 364 -11.48 18.30 -10.58
N VAL A 365 -10.76 18.33 -11.71
CA VAL A 365 -9.57 19.19 -11.84
C VAL A 365 -10.05 20.64 -11.84
N VAL A 366 -9.58 21.41 -10.87
CA VAL A 366 -9.89 22.84 -10.73
C VAL A 366 -8.91 23.65 -11.56
N VAL A 367 -7.61 23.36 -11.44
CA VAL A 367 -6.53 24.02 -12.19
C VAL A 367 -5.46 23.00 -12.55
N GLN A 368 -4.84 23.19 -13.71
CA GLN A 368 -3.61 22.52 -14.10
C GLN A 368 -2.66 23.53 -14.73
N LYS A 369 -1.38 23.46 -14.37
CA LYS A 369 -0.36 24.42 -14.81
C LYS A 369 0.95 23.71 -15.09
N GLU A 370 1.71 24.19 -16.07
CA GLU A 370 3.08 23.72 -16.27
C GLU A 370 4.01 24.36 -15.23
N LEU A 371 4.81 23.55 -14.54
CA LEU A 371 5.86 24.04 -13.66
C LEU A 371 7.10 24.39 -14.51
N PRO A 372 7.50 25.67 -14.60
CA PRO A 372 8.49 26.10 -15.59
C PRO A 372 9.83 25.37 -15.47
N ASN A 373 10.30 24.80 -16.57
CA ASN A 373 11.60 24.12 -16.70
C ASN A 373 11.84 22.95 -15.73
N ALA A 374 10.83 22.50 -15.00
CA ALA A 374 10.98 21.40 -14.07
C ALA A 374 11.33 20.11 -14.82
N GLY A 375 12.35 19.42 -14.32
CA GLY A 375 12.59 18.04 -14.73
C GLY A 375 11.49 17.12 -14.22
N TYR A 376 11.25 16.03 -14.93
CA TYR A 376 10.20 15.08 -14.61
C TYR A 376 10.56 13.68 -15.11
N HIS A 377 9.89 12.66 -14.59
CA HIS A 377 10.02 11.27 -15.02
C HIS A 377 11.45 10.70 -14.83
N GLY A 378 12.04 10.92 -13.65
CA GLY A 378 13.32 10.38 -13.24
C GLY A 378 14.54 11.18 -13.69
N GLN A 379 14.36 12.44 -14.11
CA GLN A 379 15.45 13.35 -14.45
C GLN A 379 16.19 13.86 -13.20
N TYR A 380 15.46 14.28 -12.18
CA TYR A 380 16.00 14.79 -10.91
C TYR A 380 15.30 14.17 -9.68
N PRO A 381 15.32 12.83 -9.53
CA PRO A 381 14.75 12.18 -8.36
C PRO A 381 15.57 12.50 -7.10
N TYR A 382 15.01 12.16 -5.94
CA TYR A 382 15.79 12.01 -4.71
C TYR A 382 16.75 10.80 -4.78
N SER A 383 17.58 10.62 -3.75
CA SER A 383 18.64 9.60 -3.74
C SER A 383 18.14 8.15 -3.84
N TRP A 384 16.89 7.87 -3.47
CA TRP A 384 16.27 6.55 -3.62
C TRP A 384 15.63 6.32 -5.00
N GLY A 385 15.71 7.30 -5.91
CA GLY A 385 15.20 7.19 -7.26
C GLY A 385 13.68 7.39 -7.36
N GLY A 386 13.05 6.56 -8.18
CA GLY A 386 11.63 6.70 -8.53
C GLY A 386 11.35 7.93 -9.38
N TYR A 387 10.08 8.33 -9.44
CA TYR A 387 9.62 9.50 -10.21
C TYR A 387 9.36 10.71 -9.31
N THR A 388 10.29 10.96 -8.38
CA THR A 388 10.15 11.93 -7.28
C THR A 388 10.62 13.33 -7.66
N ASP A 389 10.67 13.64 -8.96
CA ASP A 389 11.26 14.86 -9.49
C ASP A 389 10.62 16.14 -8.96
N ILE A 390 9.30 16.11 -8.81
CA ILE A 390 8.47 17.21 -8.32
C ILE A 390 7.77 16.74 -7.06
N ASP A 391 7.96 17.50 -5.99
CA ASP A 391 7.49 17.16 -4.66
C ASP A 391 6.78 18.38 -4.07
N PHE A 392 5.56 18.20 -3.57
CA PHE A 392 4.79 19.28 -2.97
C PHE A 392 5.05 19.34 -1.47
N ALA A 393 5.03 20.55 -0.91
CA ALA A 393 5.07 20.75 0.52
C ALA A 393 4.11 21.85 0.96
N VAL A 394 3.65 21.78 2.20
CA VAL A 394 2.84 22.82 2.83
C VAL A 394 3.46 23.21 4.16
N ASP A 395 3.58 24.51 4.40
CA ASP A 395 4.03 25.05 5.69
C ASP A 395 3.16 26.25 6.11
N GLU A 396 3.61 27.00 7.12
CA GLU A 396 2.95 28.19 7.63
C GLU A 396 2.88 29.34 6.60
N VAL A 397 3.75 29.35 5.60
CA VAL A 397 3.79 30.35 4.54
C VAL A 397 2.81 30.00 3.43
N GLY A 398 2.73 28.72 3.04
CA GLY A 398 1.76 28.27 2.06
C GLY A 398 2.13 26.99 1.34
N LEU A 399 1.77 26.93 0.04
CA LEU A 399 1.99 25.78 -0.83
C LEU A 399 3.29 25.95 -1.61
N TRP A 400 4.13 24.91 -1.60
CA TRP A 400 5.44 24.90 -2.24
C TRP A 400 5.55 23.76 -3.23
N ALA A 401 6.37 23.96 -4.26
CA ALA A 401 6.92 22.90 -5.09
C ALA A 401 8.44 22.84 -4.94
N ILE A 402 8.95 21.64 -4.70
CA ILE A 402 10.35 21.28 -4.58
C ILE A 402 10.71 20.44 -5.81
N TYR A 403 11.64 20.93 -6.62
CA TYR A 403 12.00 20.30 -7.89
C TYR A 403 13.44 20.62 -8.27
N SER A 404 13.84 20.30 -9.50
CA SER A 404 15.10 20.79 -10.06
C SER A 404 14.95 21.05 -11.56
N THR A 405 15.94 21.73 -12.13
CA THR A 405 15.98 22.14 -13.52
C THR A 405 17.37 21.93 -14.11
N GLU A 406 17.45 21.92 -15.44
CA GLU A 406 18.74 21.86 -16.15
C GLU A 406 19.63 23.06 -15.82
N LYS A 407 19.03 24.26 -15.72
CA LYS A 407 19.73 25.50 -15.34
C LYS A 407 20.38 25.39 -13.96
N ALA A 408 19.67 24.80 -12.99
CA ALA A 408 20.14 24.58 -11.63
C ALA A 408 21.12 23.39 -11.50
N LYS A 409 21.39 22.67 -12.60
CA LYS A 409 22.31 21.53 -12.67
C LYS A 409 22.00 20.44 -11.63
N GLY A 410 20.71 20.16 -11.40
CA GLY A 410 20.27 19.16 -10.43
C GLY A 410 20.19 19.65 -8.97
N SER A 411 20.50 20.92 -8.69
CA SER A 411 20.30 21.53 -7.37
C SER A 411 18.82 21.77 -7.09
N ILE A 412 18.41 21.67 -5.83
CA ILE A 412 17.00 21.86 -5.46
C ILE A 412 16.59 23.30 -5.79
N VAL A 413 15.48 23.41 -6.52
CA VAL A 413 14.75 24.65 -6.79
C VAL A 413 13.44 24.58 -6.01
N LEU A 414 13.15 25.65 -5.28
CA LEU A 414 11.91 25.82 -4.53
C LEU A 414 11.06 26.85 -5.24
N SER A 415 9.74 26.67 -5.26
CA SER A 415 8.82 27.70 -5.72
C SER A 415 7.62 27.80 -4.81
N LEU A 416 7.34 29.02 -4.34
CA LEU A 416 6.11 29.33 -3.63
C LEU A 416 4.99 29.48 -4.66
N LEU A 417 3.92 28.71 -4.49
CA LEU A 417 2.81 28.66 -5.42
C LEU A 417 1.60 29.42 -4.87
N ASP A 418 0.82 30.01 -5.78
CA ASP A 418 -0.54 30.38 -5.46
C ASP A 418 -1.42 29.12 -5.33
N SER A 419 -2.09 28.94 -4.18
CA SER A 419 -2.92 27.75 -3.97
C SER A 419 -4.18 27.74 -4.85
N GLU A 420 -4.60 28.89 -5.39
CA GLU A 420 -5.78 28.95 -6.26
C GLU A 420 -5.42 28.77 -7.73
N SER A 421 -4.43 29.52 -8.23
CA SER A 421 -4.08 29.53 -9.65
C SER A 421 -2.91 28.62 -10.05
N LEU A 422 -2.16 28.07 -9.08
CA LEU A 422 -0.89 27.36 -9.29
C LEU A 422 0.20 28.20 -9.97
N GLU A 423 0.05 29.52 -10.02
CA GLU A 423 1.10 30.41 -10.53
C GLU A 423 2.29 30.43 -9.56
N VAL A 424 3.49 30.46 -10.13
CA VAL A 424 4.72 30.63 -9.36
C VAL A 424 4.81 32.07 -8.89
N LYS A 425 4.76 32.29 -7.58
CA LYS A 425 4.92 33.62 -6.96
C LYS A 425 6.38 34.03 -6.91
N GLN A 426 7.23 33.10 -6.48
CA GLN A 426 8.66 33.31 -6.34
C GLN A 426 9.39 31.97 -6.35
N SER A 427 10.64 31.97 -6.82
CA SER A 427 11.50 30.79 -6.86
C SER A 427 12.87 31.06 -6.25
N TRP A 428 13.47 30.02 -5.70
CA TRP A 428 14.81 30.06 -5.10
C TRP A 428 15.61 28.85 -5.58
N GLU A 429 16.90 29.06 -5.84
CA GLU A 429 17.85 28.01 -6.18
C GLU A 429 18.78 27.75 -5.00
N THR A 430 18.88 26.50 -4.58
CA THR A 430 19.78 26.06 -3.50
C THR A 430 21.10 25.54 -4.06
N GLN A 431 22.05 25.24 -3.18
CA GLN A 431 23.33 24.62 -3.54
C GLN A 431 23.34 23.10 -3.33
N ILE A 432 22.27 22.53 -2.78
CA ILE A 432 22.18 21.10 -2.49
C ILE A 432 21.57 20.35 -3.68
N ARG A 433 22.23 19.26 -4.10
CA ARG A 433 21.73 18.43 -5.20
C ARG A 433 20.57 17.57 -4.75
N LYS A 434 19.47 17.56 -5.50
CA LYS A 434 18.27 16.80 -5.16
C LYS A 434 18.55 15.29 -5.06
N GLN A 435 19.36 14.76 -5.97
CA GLN A 435 19.79 13.36 -5.97
C GLN A 435 20.72 12.96 -4.81
N SER A 436 21.26 13.93 -4.05
CA SER A 436 22.14 13.65 -2.89
C SER A 436 21.40 13.51 -1.57
N VAL A 437 20.09 13.79 -1.54
CA VAL A 437 19.27 13.75 -0.33
C VAL A 437 18.10 12.79 -0.51
N ALA A 438 17.66 12.20 0.60
CA ALA A 438 16.59 11.21 0.64
C ALA A 438 15.21 11.82 0.41
N ASN A 439 14.97 12.98 1.03
CA ASN A 439 13.71 13.70 0.94
C ASN A 439 13.93 15.15 1.40
N ALA A 440 12.92 16.01 1.24
CA ALA A 440 12.94 17.38 1.73
C ALA A 440 11.54 17.86 2.13
N PHE A 441 11.47 18.75 3.11
CA PHE A 441 10.21 19.33 3.59
C PHE A 441 10.40 20.81 3.98
N MET A 442 9.29 21.55 4.07
CA MET A 442 9.29 22.97 4.43
C MET A 442 8.74 23.18 5.84
N ILE A 443 9.36 24.04 6.63
CA ILE A 443 8.83 24.56 7.89
C ILE A 443 9.16 26.06 7.96
N CYS A 444 8.18 26.93 8.21
CA CYS A 444 8.39 28.36 8.41
C CYS A 444 9.15 29.09 7.29
N GLY A 445 9.01 28.64 6.05
CA GLY A 445 9.75 29.14 4.89
C GLY A 445 11.20 28.67 4.79
N THR A 446 11.60 27.70 5.61
CA THR A 446 12.92 27.07 5.56
C THR A 446 12.78 25.64 5.01
N LEU A 447 13.53 25.35 3.94
CA LEU A 447 13.69 23.99 3.42
C LEU A 447 14.61 23.21 4.35
N TYR A 448 14.25 21.98 4.69
CA TYR A 448 15.09 21.00 5.36
C TYR A 448 15.22 19.75 4.50
N THR A 449 16.41 19.14 4.46
CA THR A 449 16.63 17.88 3.72
C THR A 449 17.04 16.75 4.64
N VAL A 450 16.67 15.53 4.29
CA VAL A 450 17.03 14.30 5.01
C VAL A 450 18.18 13.58 4.28
N GLY A 451 19.20 13.16 5.02
CA GLY A 451 20.43 12.63 4.44
C GLY A 451 20.29 11.27 3.77
N SER A 452 19.69 10.28 4.45
CA SER A 452 19.62 8.89 3.97
C SER A 452 18.21 8.34 4.07
N TYR A 453 17.76 7.63 3.03
CA TYR A 453 16.46 6.97 3.00
C TYR A 453 16.51 5.55 3.57
N SER A 454 17.70 4.94 3.65
CA SER A 454 17.89 3.53 4.02
C SER A 454 18.51 3.34 5.40
N SER A 455 19.32 4.30 5.85
CA SER A 455 19.95 4.24 7.17
C SER A 455 18.90 4.43 8.26
N SER A 456 18.88 3.55 9.27
CA SER A 456 17.89 3.60 10.35
C SER A 456 18.05 4.81 11.28
N SER A 457 19.29 5.29 11.42
CA SER A 457 19.63 6.55 12.05
C SER A 457 20.28 7.43 10.99
N THR A 458 19.63 8.55 10.66
CA THR A 458 20.13 9.55 9.71
C THR A 458 19.99 10.94 10.32
N THR A 459 20.19 11.97 9.53
CA THR A 459 20.07 13.36 9.97
C THR A 459 19.26 14.18 8.99
N VAL A 460 18.59 15.21 9.52
CA VAL A 460 18.32 16.41 8.73
C VAL A 460 19.65 17.14 8.58
N ASN A 461 20.16 17.15 7.35
CA ASN A 461 21.56 17.45 7.06
C ASN A 461 21.81 18.84 6.47
N PHE A 462 20.76 19.52 6.00
CA PHE A 462 20.88 20.84 5.38
C PHE A 462 19.60 21.64 5.58
N ALA A 463 19.75 22.97 5.67
CA ALA A 463 18.65 23.91 5.71
C ALA A 463 18.90 25.10 4.78
N PHE A 464 17.82 25.60 4.17
CA PHE A 464 17.82 26.81 3.34
C PHE A 464 16.65 27.73 3.72
N ASP A 465 16.93 28.91 4.24
CA ASP A 465 15.92 29.92 4.58
C ASP A 465 15.61 30.79 3.36
N THR A 466 14.38 30.71 2.87
CA THR A 466 13.94 31.44 1.67
C THR A 466 13.89 32.96 1.86
N SER A 467 13.84 33.44 3.09
CA SER A 467 13.74 34.88 3.37
C SER A 467 15.08 35.58 3.45
N THR A 468 16.09 34.91 3.99
CA THR A 468 17.45 35.43 4.10
C THR A 468 18.35 34.94 2.98
N GLY A 469 17.96 33.85 2.28
CA GLY A 469 18.79 33.16 1.30
C GLY A 469 19.95 32.38 1.93
N VAL A 470 20.01 32.31 3.26
CA VAL A 470 21.07 31.61 3.99
C VAL A 470 20.87 30.11 3.86
N GLN A 471 21.95 29.41 3.51
CA GLN A 471 21.99 27.95 3.44
C GLN A 471 23.07 27.43 4.40
N ARG A 472 22.74 26.42 5.19
CA ARG A 472 23.63 25.91 6.24
C ARG A 472 23.53 24.39 6.38
N PRO A 473 24.63 23.70 6.71
CA PRO A 473 24.55 22.32 7.16
C PRO A 473 23.80 22.25 8.48
N VAL A 474 23.04 21.17 8.67
CA VAL A 474 22.30 20.86 9.88
C VAL A 474 22.70 19.45 10.34
N GLY A 475 22.56 19.15 11.62
CA GLY A 475 22.93 17.85 12.18
C GLY A 475 21.87 17.32 13.14
N LEU A 476 20.59 17.49 12.80
CA LEU A 476 19.50 17.04 13.66
C LEU A 476 19.27 15.55 13.44
N PRO A 477 19.29 14.71 14.49
CA PRO A 477 18.98 13.30 14.35
C PRO A 477 17.58 13.07 13.77
N PHE A 478 17.48 12.12 12.84
CA PHE A 478 16.23 11.68 12.25
C PHE A 478 16.21 10.15 12.24
N LYS A 479 15.18 9.55 12.84
CA LYS A 479 15.06 8.10 12.96
C LYS A 479 14.14 7.53 11.89
N ASN A 480 14.71 6.73 11.01
CA ASN A 480 14.05 6.04 9.92
C ASN A 480 13.86 4.57 10.34
N GLN A 481 12.80 4.30 11.10
CA GLN A 481 12.65 3.06 11.87
C GLN A 481 12.65 1.78 11.03
N TYR A 482 12.12 1.83 9.81
CA TYR A 482 11.89 0.68 8.94
C TYR A 482 12.76 0.68 7.66
N GLY A 483 13.68 1.65 7.54
CA GLY A 483 14.78 1.64 6.59
C GLY A 483 14.40 1.95 5.15
N TYR A 484 13.26 2.61 4.90
CA TYR A 484 12.89 3.09 3.56
C TYR A 484 11.91 4.27 3.63
N ALA A 485 12.40 5.45 4.04
CA ALA A 485 11.61 6.69 4.09
C ALA A 485 11.34 7.23 2.69
N SER A 486 10.20 6.83 2.12
CA SER A 486 9.78 7.21 0.76
C SER A 486 9.04 8.55 0.70
N MET A 487 8.34 8.94 1.76
CA MET A 487 7.65 10.24 1.88
C MET A 487 7.97 10.84 3.25
N ILE A 488 8.18 12.16 3.29
CA ILE A 488 8.40 12.94 4.50
C ILE A 488 7.75 14.31 4.28
N ASP A 489 6.58 14.54 4.89
CA ASP A 489 5.78 15.75 4.70
C ASP A 489 5.48 16.45 6.02
N TYR A 490 5.57 17.77 6.05
CA TYR A 490 5.25 18.56 7.23
C TYR A 490 3.77 18.97 7.26
N ASN A 491 3.14 18.89 8.44
CA ASN A 491 1.85 19.49 8.71
C ASN A 491 2.01 20.68 9.67
N PRO A 492 1.80 21.93 9.19
CA PRO A 492 2.00 23.14 9.98
C PRO A 492 0.97 23.35 11.09
N THR A 493 -0.17 22.68 11.02
CA THR A 493 -1.25 22.81 12.02
C THR A 493 -1.03 21.87 13.19
N GLU A 494 -0.65 20.61 12.92
CA GLU A 494 -0.33 19.64 13.98
C GLU A 494 1.12 19.77 14.49
N LYS A 495 1.99 20.53 13.80
CA LYS A 495 3.43 20.59 14.08
C LYS A 495 4.05 19.20 14.12
N LYS A 496 3.73 18.38 13.11
CA LYS A 496 4.25 17.03 12.94
C LYS A 496 4.80 16.84 11.55
N ILE A 497 5.79 15.98 11.44
CA ILE A 497 6.24 15.44 10.16
C ILE A 497 5.56 14.08 9.99
N TYR A 498 4.84 13.87 8.91
CA TYR A 498 4.34 12.58 8.49
C TYR A 498 5.37 11.90 7.59
N GLY A 499 5.43 10.58 7.67
CA GLY A 499 6.31 9.79 6.84
C GLY A 499 5.68 8.50 6.35
N TRP A 500 6.22 8.01 5.25
CA TRP A 500 5.99 6.64 4.76
C TRP A 500 7.31 5.88 4.74
N ASP A 501 7.47 4.99 5.71
CA ASP A 501 8.69 4.23 5.92
C ASP A 501 8.43 2.74 5.75
N ASN A 502 8.79 2.22 4.57
CA ASN A 502 8.69 0.80 4.20
C ASN A 502 7.36 0.16 4.63
N PHE A 503 6.26 0.54 3.99
CA PHE A 503 4.86 0.16 4.33
C PHE A 503 4.26 0.82 5.56
N ASN A 504 5.02 1.51 6.41
CA ASN A 504 4.51 2.05 7.67
C ASN A 504 4.20 3.54 7.54
N MET A 505 2.99 3.91 7.97
CA MET A 505 2.58 5.30 8.19
C MET A 505 3.10 5.73 9.56
N VAL A 506 4.03 6.69 9.58
CA VAL A 506 4.69 7.17 10.79
C VAL A 506 4.52 8.67 10.93
N ALA A 507 4.52 9.18 12.16
CA ALA A 507 4.62 10.62 12.42
C ALA A 507 5.68 10.94 13.48
N TYR A 508 6.25 12.13 13.36
CA TYR A 508 7.28 12.66 14.24
C TYR A 508 6.81 13.99 14.82
N ASP A 509 6.90 14.12 16.15
CA ASP A 509 6.75 15.42 16.80
C ASP A 509 7.96 16.30 16.48
N VAL A 510 7.74 17.61 16.29
CA VAL A 510 8.83 18.56 16.10
C VAL A 510 8.82 19.65 17.15
N ARG A 511 10.00 20.23 17.42
CA ARG A 511 10.12 21.47 18.20
C ARG A 511 10.86 22.52 17.39
N LEU A 512 10.30 23.73 17.38
CA LEU A 512 10.87 24.88 16.72
C LEU A 512 11.50 25.81 17.78
N SER A 513 12.54 26.54 17.39
CA SER A 513 13.06 27.63 18.23
C SER A 513 11.98 28.70 18.41
N LYS A 514 12.01 29.41 19.54
CA LYS A 514 11.26 30.66 19.66
C LYS A 514 12.10 31.74 19.00
N MET A 515 11.55 32.41 17.98
CA MET A 515 12.17 33.62 17.40
C MET A 515 12.02 34.81 18.34
#